data_AF-A0A7K4ID27-F1
#
_entry.id   AF-A0A7K4ID27-F1
#
_cell.length_a   1.000
_cell.length_b   1.000
_cell.length_c   1.000
_cell.angle_alpha   90.00
_cell.angle_beta   90.00
_cell.angle_gamma   90.00
#
_symmetry.space_group_name_H-M   'P 1'
#
loop_
_entity.id
_entity.type
_entity.pdbx_description
1 polymer ?
#
loop_
_entity_poly.entity_id
_entity_poly.type
_entity_poly.pdbx_seq_one_letter_code
_entity_poly.pdbx_strand_id
1 'polypeptide(L)'
;MLGKSLFSLLKYAIVGAVAITLGAELIQATSSAVHSLRDGNPLPLLFTLAVTMVLMYSSGRMELTKGHSRVMTLLLNVLAYSSLVYLFLIVFLGMLPWGIPLAVASAGVTAAVCHTLRQPGVITTLAESAVSAAQRHGLDVPFGTPADESEAIRRVIERRGLRVLILPPGSLRAVLRLLVERPMLPVTVTHFDSLDALVVATGGQDHILRGVESVLREIGLDPALAPSMLEEAILYLPQLEANHGLPLDGYCLATEENAVKMILEAPPSRVTAFPPSKGNGVAVVVRREDSLGMDVRRMSRGEAVMTVLGREYNAARMEVVVGVT
;
A
#
# COMPACT_ATOMS: atom_id res chain seq x y z
N MET A 1 57.80 -7.44 -17.00
CA MET A 1 56.59 -7.79 -16.22
C MET A 1 56.42 -7.01 -14.90
N LEU A 2 57.48 -6.36 -14.38
CA LEU A 2 57.43 -5.53 -13.14
C LEU A 2 56.50 -4.29 -13.21
N GLY A 3 56.35 -3.66 -14.38
CA GLY A 3 55.54 -2.43 -14.52
C GLY A 3 54.04 -2.59 -14.24
N LYS A 4 53.43 -3.74 -14.57
CA LYS A 4 52.02 -4.02 -14.25
C LYS A 4 51.79 -4.25 -12.76
N SER A 5 52.77 -4.86 -12.07
CA SER A 5 52.72 -5.08 -10.62
C SER A 5 52.87 -3.76 -9.86
N LEU A 6 53.84 -2.91 -10.25
CA LEU A 6 54.07 -1.61 -9.61
C LEU A 6 52.87 -0.66 -9.76
N PHE A 7 52.23 -0.65 -10.94
CA PHE A 7 51.05 0.17 -11.19
C PHE A 7 49.82 -0.33 -10.42
N SER A 8 49.68 -1.64 -10.21
CA SER A 8 48.63 -2.22 -9.36
C SER A 8 48.84 -1.85 -7.88
N LEU A 9 50.08 -1.94 -7.40
CA LEU A 9 50.46 -1.62 -6.03
C LEU A 9 50.25 -0.12 -5.74
N LEU A 10 50.57 0.75 -6.70
CA LEU A 10 50.30 2.19 -6.60
C LEU A 10 48.81 2.51 -6.51
N LYS A 11 47.95 1.81 -7.28
CA LYS A 11 46.49 1.96 -7.17
C LYS A 11 45.97 1.57 -5.79
N TYR A 12 46.42 0.44 -5.25
CA TYR A 12 46.02 0.02 -3.90
C TYR A 12 46.55 0.97 -2.82
N ALA A 13 47.76 1.52 -2.98
CA ALA A 13 48.30 2.52 -2.06
C ALA A 13 47.48 3.82 -2.08
N ILE A 14 47.08 4.31 -3.26
CA ILE A 14 46.21 5.49 -3.40
C ILE A 14 44.83 5.22 -2.78
N VAL A 15 44.21 4.08 -3.09
CA VAL A 15 42.91 3.69 -2.49
C VAL A 15 43.02 3.57 -0.98
N GLY A 16 44.11 2.98 -0.48
CA GLY A 16 44.39 2.86 0.95
C GLY A 16 44.55 4.22 1.63
N ALA A 17 45.30 5.14 1.03
CA ALA A 17 45.49 6.50 1.56
C ALA A 17 44.17 7.29 1.59
N VAL A 18 43.34 7.18 0.55
CA VAL A 18 41.99 7.77 0.51
C VAL A 18 41.08 7.15 1.58
N ALA A 19 41.13 5.84 1.76
CA ALA A 19 40.35 5.17 2.81
C ALA A 19 40.79 5.59 4.22
N ILE A 20 42.09 5.75 4.46
CA ILE A 20 42.64 6.18 5.76
C ILE A 20 42.26 7.63 6.07
N THR A 21 42.37 8.53 5.09
CA THR A 21 42.02 9.95 5.25
C THR A 21 40.53 10.14 5.50
N LEU A 22 39.68 9.50 4.70
CA LEU A 22 38.22 9.49 4.93
C LEU A 22 37.87 8.85 6.28
N GLY A 23 38.56 7.79 6.67
CA GLY A 23 38.40 7.15 7.97
C GLY A 23 38.75 8.07 9.14
N ALA A 24 39.83 8.84 9.03
CA ALA A 24 40.25 9.80 10.05
C ALA A 24 39.23 10.94 10.21
N GLU A 25 38.73 11.48 9.10
CA GLU A 25 37.66 12.49 9.12
C GLU A 25 36.36 11.95 9.74
N LEU A 26 35.99 10.70 9.42
CA LEU A 26 34.86 10.01 10.05
C LEU A 26 35.04 9.86 11.57
N ILE A 27 36.23 9.49 12.03
CA ILE A 27 36.55 9.38 13.46
C ILE A 27 36.51 10.76 14.14
N GLN A 28 37.02 11.80 13.49
CA GLN A 28 36.99 13.16 14.04
C GLN A 28 35.56 13.69 14.11
N ALA A 29 34.76 13.49 13.06
CA ALA A 29 33.36 13.90 13.01
C ALA A 29 32.52 13.14 14.06
N THR A 30 32.74 11.82 14.23
CA THR A 30 32.06 11.05 15.27
C THR A 30 32.48 11.48 16.68
N SER A 31 33.78 11.72 16.91
CA SER A 31 34.28 12.24 18.19
C SER A 31 33.63 13.57 18.56
N SER A 32 33.51 14.50 17.60
CA SER A 32 32.83 15.79 17.78
C SER A 32 31.35 15.62 18.14
N ALA A 33 30.62 14.77 17.41
CA ALA A 33 29.21 14.50 17.67
C ALA A 33 28.98 13.86 19.04
N VAL A 34 29.85 12.92 19.43
CA VAL A 34 29.79 12.23 20.73
C VAL A 34 30.13 13.18 21.87
N HIS A 35 31.13 14.04 21.71
CA HIS A 35 31.50 15.02 22.74
C HIS A 35 30.36 16.02 22.96
N SER A 36 29.79 16.57 21.88
CA SER A 36 28.64 17.47 21.98
C SER A 36 27.42 16.82 22.64
N LEU A 37 27.18 15.52 22.38
CA LEU A 37 26.10 14.79 23.05
C LEU A 37 26.36 14.64 24.55
N ARG A 38 27.60 14.36 24.94
CA ARG A 38 28.01 14.25 26.35
C ARG A 38 27.93 15.58 27.09
N ASP A 39 28.14 16.69 26.38
CA ASP A 39 27.97 18.04 26.91
C ASP A 39 26.49 18.48 27.00
N GLY A 40 25.56 17.55 26.71
CA GLY A 40 24.11 17.79 26.81
C GLY A 40 23.50 18.47 25.59
N ASN A 41 24.24 18.64 24.49
CA ASN A 41 23.73 19.19 23.25
C ASN A 41 23.41 18.06 22.24
N PRO A 42 22.14 17.69 22.06
CA PRO A 42 21.74 16.60 21.16
C PRO A 42 21.70 17.01 19.67
N LEU A 43 21.91 18.29 19.34
CA LEU A 43 21.72 18.79 17.97
C LEU A 43 22.53 18.04 16.90
N PRO A 44 23.83 17.71 17.09
CA PRO A 44 24.59 16.98 16.08
C PRO A 44 24.04 15.56 15.84
N LEU A 45 23.52 14.92 16.88
CA LEU A 45 22.91 13.59 16.79
C LEU A 45 21.55 13.65 16.07
N LEU A 46 20.73 14.65 16.38
CA LEU A 46 19.44 14.84 15.69
C LEU A 46 19.64 15.18 14.21
N PHE A 47 20.63 16.01 13.89
CA PHE A 47 20.95 16.36 12.50
C PHE A 47 21.42 15.14 11.71
N THR A 48 22.34 14.35 12.27
CA THR A 48 22.83 13.13 11.62
C THR A 48 21.71 12.09 11.47
N LEU A 49 20.84 11.94 12.47
CA LEU A 49 19.65 11.09 12.39
C LEU A 49 18.70 11.53 11.28
N ALA A 50 18.38 12.83 11.18
CA ALA A 50 17.52 13.38 10.13
C ALA A 50 18.11 13.16 8.73
N VAL A 51 19.40 13.44 8.54
CA VAL A 51 20.09 13.23 7.25
C VAL A 51 20.08 11.74 6.86
N THR A 52 20.39 10.85 7.79
CA THR A 52 20.36 9.40 7.55
C THR A 52 18.95 8.91 7.20
N MET A 53 17.91 9.43 7.87
CA MET A 53 16.51 9.10 7.54
C MET A 53 16.14 9.57 6.13
N VAL A 54 16.52 10.79 5.74
CA VAL A 54 16.24 11.33 4.39
C VAL A 54 16.97 10.52 3.31
N LEU A 55 18.24 10.15 3.55
CA LEU A 55 19.02 9.31 2.63
C LEU A 55 18.45 7.90 2.49
N MET A 56 18.03 7.28 3.60
CA MET A 56 17.38 5.96 3.59
C MET A 56 16.04 6.00 2.86
N TYR A 57 15.21 7.03 3.12
CA TYR A 57 13.91 7.20 2.48
C TYR A 57 14.03 7.45 0.97
N SER A 58 14.96 8.31 0.55
CA SER A 58 15.21 8.59 -0.87
C SER A 58 15.79 7.40 -1.62
N SER A 59 16.72 6.66 -1.00
CA SER A 59 17.28 5.41 -1.54
C SER A 59 16.18 4.37 -1.78
N GLY A 60 15.29 4.14 -0.81
CA GLY A 60 14.19 3.17 -0.94
C GLY A 60 13.13 3.55 -1.98
N ARG A 61 12.87 4.85 -2.19
CA ARG A 61 11.92 5.34 -3.22
C ARG A 61 12.49 5.27 -4.64
N MET A 62 13.79 5.50 -4.81
CA MET A 62 14.44 5.45 -6.13
C MET A 62 14.52 4.04 -6.70
N GLU A 63 14.62 3.01 -5.84
CA GLU A 63 14.65 1.60 -6.26
C GLU A 63 13.32 1.14 -6.89
N LEU A 64 12.21 1.79 -6.55
CA LEU A 64 10.86 1.52 -7.10
C LEU A 64 10.60 2.18 -8.46
N THR A 65 11.37 3.21 -8.83
CA THR A 65 11.09 4.02 -10.02
C THR A 65 11.94 3.52 -11.19
N LYS A 66 11.35 2.69 -12.08
CA LYS A 66 12.00 1.94 -13.19
C LYS A 66 12.73 2.78 -14.28
N GLY A 67 13.04 4.05 -14.05
CA GLY A 67 13.65 4.96 -15.04
C GLY A 67 14.98 5.62 -14.64
N HIS A 68 15.50 5.41 -13.43
CA HIS A 68 16.73 6.08 -12.99
C HIS A 68 18.01 5.35 -13.40
N SER A 69 19.07 6.12 -13.68
CA SER A 69 20.36 5.57 -14.09
C SER A 69 20.95 4.65 -13.00
N ARG A 70 21.37 3.46 -13.41
CA ARG A 70 21.90 2.40 -12.53
C ARG A 70 23.03 2.88 -11.60
N VAL A 71 23.78 3.88 -12.04
CA VAL A 71 24.90 4.49 -11.30
C VAL A 71 24.40 5.36 -10.15
N MET A 72 23.33 6.15 -10.34
CA MET A 72 22.82 7.03 -9.29
C MET A 72 22.21 6.22 -8.14
N THR A 73 21.48 5.14 -8.45
CA THR A 73 20.93 4.23 -7.43
C THR A 73 22.04 3.56 -6.61
N LEU A 74 23.14 3.14 -7.27
CA LEU A 74 24.29 2.57 -6.57
C LEU A 74 24.98 3.59 -5.66
N LEU A 75 25.20 4.82 -6.12
CA LEU A 75 25.79 5.90 -5.31
C LEU A 75 24.92 6.22 -4.10
N LEU A 76 23.60 6.38 -4.28
CA LEU A 76 22.68 6.66 -3.18
C LEU A 76 22.66 5.52 -2.15
N ASN A 77 22.68 4.26 -2.61
CA ASN A 77 22.71 3.11 -1.73
C ASN A 77 24.00 3.06 -0.91
N VAL A 78 25.16 3.30 -1.53
CA VAL A 78 26.45 3.37 -0.83
C VAL A 78 26.45 4.50 0.19
N LEU A 79 25.91 5.68 -0.17
CA LEU A 79 25.79 6.82 0.75
C LEU A 79 24.87 6.50 1.93
N ALA A 80 23.71 5.89 1.67
CA ALA A 80 22.74 5.53 2.70
C ALA A 80 23.32 4.49 3.67
N TYR A 81 23.98 3.43 3.18
CA TYR A 81 24.67 2.47 4.05
C TYR A 81 25.79 3.10 4.87
N SER A 82 26.58 3.98 4.25
CA SER A 82 27.66 4.70 4.95
C SER A 82 27.11 5.60 6.06
N SER A 83 26.01 6.30 5.81
CA SER A 83 25.33 7.14 6.80
C SER A 83 24.73 6.32 7.96
N LEU A 84 24.27 5.10 7.70
CA LEU A 84 23.75 4.19 8.74
C LEU A 84 24.88 3.69 9.63
N VAL A 85 26.01 3.25 9.05
CA VAL A 85 27.19 2.83 9.82
C VAL A 85 27.69 3.99 10.69
N TYR A 86 27.69 5.21 10.16
CA TYR A 86 28.08 6.41 10.90
C TYR A 86 27.13 6.70 12.07
N LEU A 87 25.81 6.70 11.85
CA LEU A 87 24.81 6.89 12.90
C LEU A 87 24.91 5.80 13.98
N PHE A 88 25.11 4.56 13.58
CA PHE A 88 25.33 3.43 14.49
C PHE A 88 26.55 3.68 15.40
N LEU A 89 27.66 4.15 14.84
CA LEU A 89 28.88 4.43 15.59
C LEU A 89 28.67 5.57 16.60
N ILE A 90 27.98 6.65 16.21
CA ILE A 90 27.66 7.79 17.09
C ILE A 90 26.79 7.34 18.25
N VAL A 91 25.71 6.60 17.98
CA VAL A 91 24.79 6.12 19.03
C VAL A 91 25.51 5.17 19.99
N PHE A 92 26.32 4.26 19.46
CA PHE A 92 27.09 3.32 20.29
C PHE A 92 28.10 4.03 21.19
N LEU A 93 28.93 4.91 20.64
CA LEU A 93 29.97 5.64 21.40
C LEU A 93 29.38 6.69 22.35
N GLY A 94 28.25 7.29 21.95
CA GLY A 94 27.49 8.24 22.76
C GLY A 94 26.89 7.58 24.00
N MET A 95 26.39 6.34 23.85
CA MET A 95 25.76 5.59 24.94
C MET A 95 26.74 4.77 25.79
N LEU A 96 27.99 4.61 25.32
CA LEU A 96 29.05 3.87 26.02
C LEU A 96 29.27 4.26 27.49
N PRO A 97 29.20 5.55 27.89
CA PRO A 97 29.37 5.95 29.30
C PRO A 97 28.36 5.32 30.26
N TRP A 98 27.18 4.93 29.77
CA TRP A 98 26.14 4.27 30.57
C TRP A 98 26.24 2.74 30.52
N GLY A 99 27.25 2.19 29.86
CA GLY A 99 27.58 0.77 29.85
C GLY A 99 27.40 0.10 28.49
N ILE A 100 28.16 -0.98 28.27
CA ILE A 100 28.16 -1.77 27.03
C ILE A 100 26.76 -2.31 26.68
N PRO A 101 25.96 -2.86 27.63
CA PRO A 101 24.64 -3.40 27.28
C PRO A 101 23.70 -2.33 26.73
N LEU A 102 23.71 -1.12 27.31
CA LEU A 102 22.87 -0.02 26.85
C LEU A 102 23.29 0.48 25.47
N ALA A 103 24.61 0.60 25.24
CA ALA A 103 25.15 1.00 23.94
C ALA A 103 24.81 0.01 22.82
N VAL A 104 24.87 -1.30 23.11
CA VAL A 104 24.47 -2.35 22.15
C VAL A 104 22.96 -2.30 21.90
N ALA A 105 22.14 -2.16 22.95
CA ALA A 105 20.69 -2.08 22.82
C ALA A 105 20.25 -0.85 22.00
N SER A 106 20.78 0.33 22.29
CA SER A 106 20.45 1.57 21.57
C SER A 106 20.89 1.53 20.10
N ALA A 107 22.07 0.98 19.83
CA ALA A 107 22.57 0.82 18.47
C ALA A 107 21.74 -0.22 17.68
N GLY A 108 21.32 -1.31 18.35
CA GLY A 108 20.41 -2.31 17.80
C GLY A 108 19.03 -1.75 17.46
N VAL A 109 18.43 -0.96 18.36
CA VAL A 109 17.16 -0.27 18.12
C VAL A 109 17.28 0.70 16.95
N THR A 110 18.37 1.47 16.89
CA THR A 110 18.62 2.41 15.79
C THR A 110 18.74 1.68 14.45
N ALA A 111 19.48 0.56 14.41
CA ALA A 111 19.60 -0.27 13.22
C ALA A 111 18.24 -0.86 12.79
N ALA A 112 17.43 -1.33 13.75
CA ALA A 112 16.09 -1.84 13.48
C ALA A 112 15.15 -0.77 12.91
N VAL A 113 15.15 0.43 13.49
CA VAL A 113 14.35 1.58 13.01
C VAL A 113 14.82 2.03 11.62
N CYS A 114 16.12 2.11 11.37
CA CYS A 114 16.62 2.46 10.05
C CYS A 114 16.30 1.38 9.00
N HIS A 115 16.32 0.10 9.39
CA HIS A 115 15.94 -1.00 8.51
C HIS A 115 14.45 -0.97 8.14
N THR A 116 13.56 -0.68 9.10
CA THR A 116 12.12 -0.56 8.80
C THR A 116 11.82 0.64 7.91
N LEU A 117 12.52 1.76 8.10
CA LEU A 117 12.37 2.95 7.24
C LEU A 117 12.83 2.73 5.79
N ARG A 118 13.74 1.77 5.57
CA ARG A 118 14.21 1.44 4.23
C ARG A 118 13.24 0.55 3.45
N GLN A 119 12.35 -0.17 4.12
CA GLN A 119 11.34 -1.00 3.47
C GLN A 119 10.07 -0.19 3.24
N PRO A 120 9.80 0.31 2.01
CA PRO A 120 8.64 1.15 1.74
C PRO A 120 7.31 0.44 2.03
N GLY A 121 7.28 -0.89 1.91
CA GLY A 121 6.10 -1.71 2.26
C GLY A 121 5.78 -1.76 3.76
N VAL A 122 6.75 -1.52 4.64
CA VAL A 122 6.56 -1.53 6.11
C VAL A 122 6.09 -0.15 6.59
N ILE A 123 6.55 0.93 5.96
CA ILE A 123 6.03 2.28 6.27
C ILE A 123 4.57 2.40 5.87
N THR A 124 4.17 1.84 4.72
CA THR A 124 2.75 1.86 4.32
C THR A 124 1.88 1.06 5.28
N THR A 125 2.33 -0.11 5.75
CA THR A 125 1.55 -0.91 6.71
C THR A 125 1.54 -0.30 8.12
N LEU A 126 2.61 0.40 8.53
CA LEU A 126 2.66 1.16 9.79
C LEU A 126 1.78 2.42 9.72
N ALA A 127 1.79 3.14 8.59
CA ALA A 127 0.92 4.30 8.37
C ALA A 127 -0.53 3.87 8.27
N GLU A 128 -0.83 2.79 7.53
CA GLU A 128 -2.17 2.20 7.44
C GLU A 128 -2.63 1.73 8.82
N SER A 129 -1.79 1.05 9.61
CA SER A 129 -2.16 0.61 10.96
C SER A 129 -2.32 1.77 11.96
N ALA A 130 -1.53 2.84 11.85
CA ALA A 130 -1.68 4.05 12.67
C ALA A 130 -2.92 4.86 12.30
N VAL A 131 -3.22 5.01 11.01
CA VAL A 131 -4.47 5.64 10.51
C VAL A 131 -5.67 4.80 10.93
N SER A 132 -5.58 3.48 10.80
CA SER A 132 -6.60 2.54 11.29
C SER A 132 -6.79 2.67 12.80
N ALA A 133 -5.72 2.83 13.58
CA ALA A 133 -5.79 3.02 15.02
C ALA A 133 -6.40 4.38 15.41
N ALA A 134 -6.10 5.45 14.68
CA ALA A 134 -6.70 6.77 14.89
C ALA A 134 -8.20 6.77 14.55
N GLN A 135 -8.59 6.13 13.45
CA GLN A 135 -9.99 5.96 13.05
C GLN A 135 -10.79 5.13 14.07
N ARG A 136 -10.19 4.08 14.65
CA ARG A 136 -10.80 3.30 15.76
C ARG A 136 -11.12 4.15 17.00
N HIS A 137 -10.43 5.27 17.20
CA HIS A 137 -10.69 6.19 18.30
C HIS A 137 -11.60 7.37 17.91
N GLY A 138 -12.27 7.30 16.76
CA GLY A 138 -13.19 8.34 16.30
C GLY A 138 -12.50 9.66 15.94
N LEU A 139 -11.17 9.64 15.81
CA LEU A 139 -10.44 10.75 15.22
C LEU A 139 -10.62 10.63 13.71
N ASP A 140 -11.45 11.51 13.18
CA ASP A 140 -11.64 11.72 11.76
C ASP A 140 -10.31 12.23 11.19
N VAL A 141 -9.43 11.31 10.81
CA VAL A 141 -8.16 11.67 10.16
C VAL A 141 -8.57 12.23 8.80
N PRO A 142 -8.38 13.53 8.54
CA PRO A 142 -8.70 14.07 7.24
C PRO A 142 -7.78 13.35 6.25
N PHE A 143 -8.36 12.47 5.45
CA PHE A 143 -7.78 12.17 4.16
C PHE A 143 -7.53 13.53 3.50
N GLY A 144 -6.32 13.70 2.97
CA GLY A 144 -5.87 14.96 2.41
C GLY A 144 -6.86 15.52 1.40
N THR A 145 -6.59 16.74 0.95
CA THR A 145 -7.41 17.45 -0.05
C THR A 145 -7.88 16.51 -1.19
N PRO A 146 -9.04 16.73 -1.82
CA PRO A 146 -9.58 15.84 -2.86
C PRO A 146 -8.60 15.50 -4.02
N ALA A 147 -7.55 16.30 -4.22
CA ALA A 147 -6.43 16.00 -5.10
C ALA A 147 -5.58 14.79 -4.62
N ASP A 148 -5.32 14.65 -3.32
CA ASP A 148 -4.59 13.53 -2.71
C ASP A 148 -5.42 12.23 -2.72
N GLU A 149 -6.74 12.33 -2.55
CA GLU A 149 -7.63 11.16 -2.63
C GLU A 149 -7.60 10.56 -4.04
N SER A 150 -7.67 11.42 -5.06
CA SER A 150 -7.62 11.00 -6.47
C SER A 150 -6.35 10.21 -6.81
N GLU A 151 -5.20 10.67 -6.31
CA GLU A 151 -3.93 10.00 -6.57
C GLU A 151 -3.76 8.73 -5.73
N ALA A 152 -4.27 8.72 -4.49
CA ALA A 152 -4.30 7.52 -3.66
C ALA A 152 -5.17 6.41 -4.30
N ILE A 153 -6.35 6.77 -4.79
CA ILE A 153 -7.29 5.85 -5.46
C ILE A 153 -6.65 5.30 -6.74
N ARG A 154 -6.08 6.18 -7.56
CA ARG A 154 -5.36 5.77 -8.79
C ARG A 154 -4.24 4.78 -8.48
N ARG A 155 -3.46 5.02 -7.42
CA ARG A 155 -2.42 4.07 -6.97
C ARG A 155 -2.99 2.74 -6.50
N VAL A 156 -4.16 2.71 -5.84
CA VAL A 156 -4.81 1.46 -5.43
C VAL A 156 -5.25 0.65 -6.66
N ILE A 157 -5.87 1.30 -7.64
CA ILE A 157 -6.31 0.67 -8.90
C ILE A 157 -5.09 0.14 -9.68
N GLU A 158 -4.05 0.97 -9.85
CA GLU A 158 -2.82 0.60 -10.56
C GLU A 158 -2.06 -0.55 -9.87
N ARG A 159 -1.93 -0.51 -8.53
CA ARG A 159 -1.26 -1.58 -7.76
C ARG A 159 -1.99 -2.92 -7.87
N ARG A 160 -3.32 -2.90 -7.91
CA ARG A 160 -4.14 -4.12 -8.00
C ARG A 160 -4.26 -4.67 -9.41
N GLY A 161 -3.86 -3.91 -10.43
CA GLY A 161 -4.05 -4.30 -11.82
C GLY A 161 -5.50 -4.68 -12.10
N LEU A 162 -6.45 -3.85 -11.65
CA LEU A 162 -7.87 -4.12 -11.89
C LEU A 162 -8.14 -4.08 -13.39
N ARG A 163 -8.84 -5.08 -13.91
CA ARG A 163 -9.32 -5.15 -15.30
C ARG A 163 -10.82 -5.35 -15.32
N VAL A 164 -11.50 -4.83 -16.32
CA VAL A 164 -12.96 -4.91 -16.41
C VAL A 164 -13.38 -5.78 -17.58
N LEU A 165 -14.20 -6.77 -17.31
CA LEU A 165 -14.89 -7.59 -18.29
C LEU A 165 -16.36 -7.16 -18.35
N ILE A 166 -16.85 -6.89 -19.54
CA ILE A 166 -18.26 -6.62 -19.81
C ILE A 166 -18.97 -7.95 -19.97
N LEU A 167 -20.01 -8.14 -19.17
CA LEU A 167 -20.80 -9.35 -19.18
C LEU A 167 -21.98 -9.21 -20.15
N PRO A 168 -22.43 -10.31 -20.78
CA PRO A 168 -23.61 -10.28 -21.63
C PRO A 168 -24.89 -10.00 -20.80
N PRO A 169 -25.93 -9.39 -21.39
CA PRO A 169 -27.18 -9.09 -20.67
C PRO A 169 -27.80 -10.34 -20.03
N GLY A 170 -28.27 -10.21 -18.79
CA GLY A 170 -28.92 -11.31 -18.06
C GLY A 170 -27.96 -12.33 -17.42
N SER A 171 -26.65 -12.11 -17.52
CA SER A 171 -25.62 -12.96 -16.93
C SER A 171 -25.43 -12.78 -15.42
N LEU A 172 -25.91 -11.66 -14.85
CA LEU A 172 -25.73 -11.30 -13.44
C LEU A 172 -26.01 -12.47 -12.48
N ARG A 173 -27.14 -13.17 -12.64
CA ARG A 173 -27.50 -14.32 -11.79
C ARG A 173 -26.49 -15.47 -11.87
N ALA A 174 -26.00 -15.79 -13.07
CA ALA A 174 -25.02 -16.85 -13.27
C ALA A 174 -23.68 -16.49 -12.61
N VAL A 175 -23.25 -15.23 -12.76
CA VAL A 175 -22.00 -14.74 -12.14
C VAL A 175 -22.13 -14.66 -10.62
N LEU A 176 -23.28 -14.22 -10.09
CA LEU A 176 -23.51 -14.22 -8.64
C LEU A 176 -23.44 -15.64 -8.04
N ARG A 177 -24.01 -16.64 -8.73
CA ARG A 177 -23.85 -18.05 -8.35
C ARG A 177 -22.38 -18.46 -8.36
N LEU A 178 -21.64 -18.05 -9.38
CA LEU A 178 -20.20 -18.29 -9.46
C LEU A 178 -19.44 -17.68 -8.27
N LEU A 179 -19.80 -16.47 -7.81
CA LEU A 179 -19.19 -15.85 -6.62
C LEU A 179 -19.44 -16.66 -5.36
N VAL A 180 -20.64 -17.24 -5.22
CA VAL A 180 -21.01 -18.10 -4.09
C VAL A 180 -20.25 -19.43 -4.14
N GLU A 181 -20.22 -20.07 -5.31
CA GLU A 181 -19.60 -21.38 -5.50
C GLU A 181 -18.06 -21.32 -5.46
N ARG A 182 -17.48 -20.21 -5.93
CA ARG A 182 -16.02 -20.00 -6.01
C ARG A 182 -15.61 -18.69 -5.33
N PRO A 183 -15.69 -18.60 -3.99
CA PRO A 183 -15.41 -17.37 -3.23
C PRO A 183 -13.96 -16.86 -3.35
N MET A 184 -13.03 -17.72 -3.76
CA MET A 184 -11.61 -17.37 -3.92
C MET A 184 -11.30 -16.68 -5.25
N LEU A 185 -12.29 -16.51 -6.14
CA LEU A 185 -12.09 -15.77 -7.37
C LEU A 185 -11.83 -14.28 -7.05
N PRO A 186 -10.77 -13.67 -7.61
CA PRO A 186 -10.41 -12.28 -7.34
C PRO A 186 -11.30 -11.33 -8.16
N VAL A 187 -12.61 -11.45 -8.04
CA VAL A 187 -13.57 -10.75 -8.90
C VAL A 187 -14.66 -10.08 -8.07
N THR A 188 -15.20 -8.98 -8.60
CA THR A 188 -16.37 -8.28 -8.06
C THR A 188 -17.30 -7.93 -9.21
N VAL A 189 -18.61 -8.01 -9.01
CA VAL A 189 -19.59 -7.68 -10.05
C VAL A 189 -20.21 -6.33 -9.72
N THR A 190 -20.27 -5.43 -10.69
CA THR A 190 -21.01 -4.17 -10.60
C THR A 190 -22.09 -4.17 -11.68
N HIS A 191 -23.33 -4.02 -11.27
CA HIS A 191 -24.45 -3.76 -12.16
C HIS A 191 -24.64 -2.25 -12.30
N PHE A 192 -24.78 -1.81 -13.54
CA PHE A 192 -25.26 -0.51 -13.96
C PHE A 192 -26.52 -0.72 -14.79
N ASP A 193 -27.46 0.23 -14.78
CA ASP A 193 -28.78 0.18 -15.45
C ASP A 193 -28.84 -0.68 -16.74
N SER A 194 -27.87 -0.50 -17.65
CA SER A 194 -27.82 -1.22 -18.93
C SER A 194 -26.56 -2.09 -19.12
N LEU A 195 -25.73 -2.25 -18.10
CA LEU A 195 -24.40 -2.85 -18.22
C LEU A 195 -24.00 -3.62 -16.96
N ASP A 196 -23.69 -4.89 -17.12
CA ASP A 196 -23.06 -5.70 -16.08
C ASP A 196 -21.55 -5.75 -16.31
N ALA A 197 -20.78 -5.35 -15.30
CA ALA A 197 -19.32 -5.32 -15.35
C ALA A 197 -18.73 -6.23 -14.27
N LEU A 198 -17.86 -7.14 -14.68
CA LEU A 198 -17.03 -7.94 -13.77
C LEU A 198 -15.65 -7.32 -13.66
N VAL A 199 -15.31 -6.82 -12.48
CA VAL A 199 -13.98 -6.28 -12.18
C VAL A 199 -13.11 -7.40 -11.64
N VAL A 200 -11.97 -7.65 -12.28
CA VAL A 200 -11.00 -8.70 -11.95
C VAL A 200 -9.73 -8.06 -11.38
N ALA A 201 -9.34 -8.45 -10.17
CA ALA A 201 -8.07 -8.03 -9.57
C ALA A 201 -6.93 -8.95 -10.04
N THR A 202 -6.16 -8.51 -11.03
CA THR A 202 -5.11 -9.34 -11.64
C THR A 202 -3.76 -9.24 -10.92
N GLY A 203 -3.54 -8.24 -10.07
CA GLY A 203 -2.23 -7.96 -9.50
C GLY A 203 -1.14 -7.70 -10.55
N GLY A 204 -1.53 -7.30 -11.77
CA GLY A 204 -0.63 -7.16 -12.92
C GLY A 204 -0.29 -8.48 -13.63
N GLN A 205 -1.03 -9.56 -13.37
CA GLN A 205 -0.78 -10.88 -13.92
C GLN A 205 -1.88 -11.32 -14.90
N ASP A 206 -1.60 -11.24 -16.21
CA ASP A 206 -2.57 -11.54 -17.28
C ASP A 206 -3.11 -12.98 -17.29
N HIS A 207 -2.41 -13.93 -16.66
CA HIS A 207 -2.90 -15.30 -16.58
C HIS A 207 -4.10 -15.43 -15.62
N ILE A 208 -4.24 -14.54 -14.63
CA ILE A 208 -5.41 -14.50 -13.74
C ILE A 208 -6.64 -14.10 -14.54
N LEU A 209 -6.53 -13.08 -15.39
CA LEU A 209 -7.61 -12.63 -16.27
C LEU A 209 -8.07 -13.76 -17.20
N ARG A 210 -7.12 -14.43 -17.87
CA ARG A 210 -7.41 -15.58 -18.74
C ARG A 210 -8.05 -16.75 -17.98
N GLY A 211 -7.63 -16.98 -16.73
CA GLY A 211 -8.25 -17.98 -15.86
C GLY A 211 -9.71 -17.66 -15.56
N VAL A 212 -10.02 -16.40 -15.23
CA VAL A 212 -11.40 -15.94 -15.01
C VAL A 212 -12.24 -16.05 -16.28
N GLU A 213 -11.71 -15.62 -17.43
CA GLU A 213 -12.39 -15.78 -18.73
C GLU A 213 -12.71 -17.26 -19.04
N SER A 214 -11.78 -18.17 -18.76
CA SER A 214 -12.00 -19.62 -18.94
C SER A 214 -13.15 -20.10 -18.07
N VAL A 215 -13.18 -19.71 -16.78
CA VAL A 215 -14.26 -20.09 -15.85
C VAL A 215 -15.61 -19.52 -16.29
N LEU A 216 -15.64 -18.30 -16.83
CA LEU A 216 -16.88 -17.71 -17.37
C LEU A 216 -17.35 -18.47 -18.61
N ARG A 217 -16.44 -18.87 -19.50
CA ARG A 217 -16.79 -19.68 -20.67
C ARG A 217 -17.27 -21.09 -20.31
N GLU A 218 -16.74 -21.70 -19.24
CA GLU A 218 -17.22 -22.99 -18.72
C GLU A 218 -18.70 -22.93 -18.33
N ILE A 219 -19.17 -21.78 -17.82
CA ILE A 219 -20.59 -21.56 -17.47
C ILE A 219 -21.40 -20.96 -18.62
N GLY A 220 -20.86 -20.96 -19.84
CA GLY A 220 -21.55 -20.50 -21.06
C GLY A 220 -21.64 -18.99 -21.21
N LEU A 221 -20.82 -18.22 -20.49
CA LEU A 221 -20.73 -16.76 -20.64
C LEU A 221 -19.53 -16.41 -21.51
N ASP A 222 -19.72 -15.50 -22.47
CA ASP A 222 -18.65 -14.93 -23.28
C ASP A 222 -18.42 -13.46 -22.90
N PRO A 223 -17.53 -13.18 -21.93
CA PRO A 223 -17.25 -11.81 -21.52
C PRO A 223 -16.40 -11.09 -22.58
N ALA A 224 -16.69 -9.81 -22.79
CA ALA A 224 -15.85 -8.94 -23.61
C ALA A 224 -14.94 -8.10 -22.73
N LEU A 225 -13.66 -8.01 -23.06
CA LEU A 225 -12.75 -7.10 -22.36
C LEU A 225 -13.18 -5.65 -22.60
N ALA A 226 -13.33 -4.86 -21.53
CA ALA A 226 -13.69 -3.45 -21.65
C ALA A 226 -12.58 -2.67 -22.36
N PRO A 227 -12.91 -1.79 -23.33
CA PRO A 227 -11.96 -0.82 -23.86
C PRO A 227 -11.43 0.08 -22.74
N SER A 228 -10.20 0.58 -22.87
CA SER A 228 -9.51 1.35 -21.81
C SER A 228 -10.34 2.51 -21.26
N MET A 229 -11.04 3.27 -22.11
CA MET A 229 -11.89 4.37 -21.65
C MET A 229 -13.09 3.89 -20.81
N LEU A 230 -13.71 2.76 -21.17
CA LEU A 230 -14.83 2.20 -20.44
C LEU A 230 -14.38 1.55 -19.13
N GLU A 231 -13.23 0.87 -19.17
CA GLU A 231 -12.57 0.32 -17.99
C GLU A 231 -12.31 1.44 -16.96
N GLU A 232 -11.72 2.55 -17.39
CA GLU A 232 -11.48 3.72 -16.56
C GLU A 232 -12.80 4.31 -16.04
N ALA A 233 -13.78 4.52 -16.91
CA ALA A 233 -15.08 5.06 -16.50
C ALA A 233 -15.75 4.20 -15.41
N ILE A 234 -15.72 2.88 -15.52
CA ILE A 234 -16.32 1.96 -14.54
C ILE A 234 -15.56 1.97 -13.20
N LEU A 235 -14.23 2.01 -13.24
CA LEU A 235 -13.40 1.99 -12.04
C LEU A 235 -13.44 3.31 -11.27
N TYR A 236 -13.49 4.45 -11.96
CA TYR A 236 -13.48 5.78 -11.35
C TYR A 236 -14.89 6.38 -11.16
N LEU A 237 -15.96 5.70 -11.59
CA LEU A 237 -17.32 6.22 -11.48
C LEU A 237 -17.71 6.69 -10.07
N PRO A 238 -17.44 5.94 -8.98
CA PRO A 238 -17.83 6.38 -7.64
C PRO A 238 -17.11 7.67 -7.22
N GLN A 239 -15.91 7.91 -7.76
CA GLN A 239 -15.16 9.14 -7.50
C GLN A 239 -15.72 10.32 -8.31
N LEU A 240 -16.10 10.08 -9.57
CA LEU A 240 -16.78 11.09 -10.38
C LEU A 240 -18.08 11.52 -9.69
N GLU A 241 -18.84 10.57 -9.14
CA GLU A 241 -20.05 10.85 -8.37
C GLU A 241 -19.79 11.70 -7.12
N ALA A 242 -18.75 11.36 -6.37
CA ALA A 242 -18.32 12.15 -5.22
C ALA A 242 -18.04 13.62 -5.60
N ASN A 243 -17.36 13.84 -6.73
CA ASN A 243 -17.08 15.17 -7.26
C ASN A 243 -18.34 15.92 -7.72
N HIS A 244 -19.42 15.21 -8.02
CA HIS A 244 -20.71 15.76 -8.45
C HIS A 244 -21.77 15.80 -7.34
N GLY A 245 -21.35 15.72 -6.07
CA GLY A 245 -22.23 15.94 -4.92
C GLY A 245 -22.92 14.68 -4.39
N LEU A 246 -22.50 13.49 -4.84
CA LEU A 246 -22.95 12.21 -4.31
C LEU A 246 -21.86 11.60 -3.42
N PRO A 247 -21.89 11.84 -2.10
CA PRO A 247 -20.75 11.54 -1.26
C PRO A 247 -20.57 10.03 -1.07
N LEU A 248 -19.31 9.59 -0.93
CA LEU A 248 -18.95 8.16 -0.79
C LEU A 248 -19.47 7.52 0.50
N ASP A 249 -19.75 8.29 1.55
CA ASP A 249 -20.41 7.79 2.76
C ASP A 249 -21.93 7.56 2.56
N GLY A 250 -22.44 7.86 1.37
CA GLY A 250 -23.80 7.52 0.93
C GLY A 250 -23.99 6.05 0.55
N TYR A 251 -22.94 5.22 0.56
CA TYR A 251 -23.04 3.78 0.31
C TYR A 251 -23.38 2.99 1.59
N CYS A 252 -24.17 1.94 1.41
CA CYS A 252 -24.57 1.01 2.45
C CYS A 252 -24.17 -0.42 2.05
N LEU A 253 -23.84 -1.23 3.04
CA LEU A 253 -23.43 -2.62 2.90
C LEU A 253 -24.53 -3.55 3.42
N ALA A 254 -25.02 -4.42 2.55
CA ALA A 254 -25.88 -5.55 2.89
C ALA A 254 -25.03 -6.83 3.01
N THR A 255 -25.10 -7.47 4.17
CA THR A 255 -24.46 -8.78 4.41
C THR A 255 -25.44 -9.86 4.83
N GLU A 256 -26.66 -9.47 5.23
CA GLU A 256 -27.71 -10.42 5.59
C GLU A 256 -28.30 -11.09 4.34
N GLU A 257 -28.51 -12.39 4.41
CA GLU A 257 -28.97 -13.20 3.28
C GLU A 257 -30.27 -12.67 2.67
N ASN A 258 -31.24 -12.27 3.50
CA ASN A 258 -32.52 -11.73 3.05
C ASN A 258 -32.35 -10.40 2.32
N ALA A 259 -31.58 -9.46 2.89
CA ALA A 259 -31.32 -8.16 2.26
C ALA A 259 -30.56 -8.33 0.94
N VAL A 260 -29.52 -9.16 0.93
CA VAL A 260 -28.75 -9.51 -0.26
C VAL A 260 -29.65 -10.12 -1.34
N LYS A 261 -30.50 -11.08 -0.97
CA LYS A 261 -31.43 -11.71 -1.92
C LYS A 261 -32.42 -10.70 -2.51
N MET A 262 -33.02 -9.84 -1.69
CA MET A 262 -33.94 -8.80 -2.16
C MET A 262 -33.27 -7.85 -3.16
N ILE A 263 -32.06 -7.39 -2.83
CA ILE A 263 -31.29 -6.50 -3.70
C ILE A 263 -30.95 -7.20 -5.02
N LEU A 264 -30.52 -8.46 -4.99
CA LEU A 264 -30.09 -9.16 -6.21
C LEU A 264 -31.26 -9.68 -7.07
N GLU A 265 -32.46 -9.83 -6.50
CA GLU A 265 -33.68 -10.17 -7.25
C GLU A 265 -34.18 -9.00 -8.10
N ALA A 266 -34.07 -7.78 -7.58
CA ALA A 266 -34.42 -6.53 -8.26
C ALA A 266 -33.27 -5.52 -8.07
N PRO A 267 -32.15 -5.68 -8.81
CA PRO A 267 -30.97 -4.84 -8.62
C PRO A 267 -31.31 -3.38 -8.89
N PRO A 268 -30.94 -2.46 -7.98
CA PRO A 268 -31.05 -1.04 -8.25
C PRO A 268 -30.08 -0.64 -9.36
N SER A 269 -30.23 0.57 -9.88
CA SER A 269 -29.41 1.12 -10.97
C SER A 269 -27.90 0.98 -10.73
N ARG A 270 -27.49 0.93 -9.46
CA ARG A 270 -26.11 0.69 -9.06
C ARG A 270 -26.02 -0.26 -7.88
N VAL A 271 -25.44 -1.42 -8.13
CA VAL A 271 -25.12 -2.38 -7.08
C VAL A 271 -23.80 -3.08 -7.36
N THR A 272 -22.97 -3.23 -6.33
CA THR A 272 -21.74 -4.03 -6.41
C THR A 272 -21.85 -5.25 -5.50
N ALA A 273 -21.64 -6.44 -6.04
CA ALA A 273 -21.56 -7.69 -5.31
C ALA A 273 -20.11 -8.15 -5.15
N PHE A 274 -19.79 -8.60 -3.93
CA PHE A 274 -18.48 -9.06 -3.52
C PHE A 274 -18.52 -10.55 -3.11
N PRO A 275 -17.45 -11.32 -3.40
CA PRO A 275 -17.40 -12.72 -3.05
C PRO A 275 -17.36 -12.92 -1.52
N PRO A 276 -17.83 -14.07 -1.02
CA PRO A 276 -17.79 -14.41 0.40
C PRO A 276 -16.36 -14.46 0.92
N SER A 277 -16.07 -13.79 2.04
CA SER A 277 -14.73 -13.76 2.61
C SER A 277 -14.43 -14.95 3.51
N LYS A 278 -15.32 -15.25 4.46
CA LYS A 278 -15.30 -16.44 5.34
C LYS A 278 -16.69 -16.70 5.91
N GLY A 279 -17.45 -17.58 5.27
CA GLY A 279 -18.56 -18.29 5.90
C GLY A 279 -19.94 -17.65 5.90
N ASN A 280 -20.17 -16.45 5.34
CA ASN A 280 -21.52 -15.94 5.11
C ASN A 280 -21.59 -15.12 3.83
N GLY A 281 -22.35 -15.64 2.85
CA GLY A 281 -23.01 -14.91 1.77
C GLY A 281 -22.16 -14.07 0.81
N VAL A 282 -22.75 -13.71 -0.32
CA VAL A 282 -22.29 -12.58 -1.14
C VAL A 282 -22.58 -11.31 -0.36
N ALA A 283 -21.63 -10.38 -0.29
CA ALA A 283 -21.86 -9.07 0.28
C ALA A 283 -22.21 -8.08 -0.82
N VAL A 284 -23.12 -7.16 -0.55
CA VAL A 284 -23.64 -6.26 -1.58
C VAL A 284 -23.55 -4.82 -1.10
N VAL A 285 -22.98 -3.95 -1.94
CA VAL A 285 -22.91 -2.51 -1.70
C VAL A 285 -23.87 -1.81 -2.64
N VAL A 286 -24.73 -0.96 -2.06
CA VAL A 286 -25.76 -0.18 -2.73
C VAL A 286 -25.74 1.26 -2.23
N ARG A 287 -26.36 2.18 -2.96
CA ARG A 287 -26.56 3.54 -2.46
C ARG A 287 -27.70 3.55 -1.43
N ARG A 288 -27.62 4.46 -0.47
CA ARG A 288 -28.58 4.57 0.63
C ARG A 288 -30.02 4.86 0.17
N GLU A 289 -30.17 5.59 -0.94
CA GLU A 289 -31.47 5.86 -1.54
C GLU A 289 -32.15 4.60 -2.10
N ASP A 290 -31.34 3.62 -2.53
CA ASP A 290 -31.81 2.36 -3.10
C ASP A 290 -32.01 1.26 -2.05
N SER A 291 -31.62 1.52 -0.80
CA SER A 291 -31.64 0.54 0.30
C SER A 291 -32.72 0.82 1.34
N LEU A 292 -33.72 1.64 1.01
CA LEU A 292 -34.79 2.01 1.94
C LEU A 292 -35.63 0.79 2.33
N GLY A 293 -35.74 0.53 3.64
CA GLY A 293 -36.50 -0.61 4.17
C GLY A 293 -35.76 -1.95 4.14
N MET A 294 -34.49 -1.97 3.75
CA MET A 294 -33.63 -3.15 3.77
C MET A 294 -32.72 -3.14 5.00
N ASP A 295 -32.33 -4.31 5.50
CA ASP A 295 -31.34 -4.41 6.56
C ASP A 295 -29.92 -4.21 6.00
N VAL A 296 -29.47 -2.96 6.06
CA VAL A 296 -28.16 -2.54 5.54
C VAL A 296 -27.41 -1.71 6.57
N ARG A 297 -26.09 -1.90 6.62
CA ARG A 297 -25.18 -1.13 7.47
C ARG A 297 -24.62 0.05 6.69
N ARG A 298 -24.66 1.25 7.27
CA ARG A 298 -24.00 2.43 6.69
C ARG A 298 -22.48 2.29 6.80
N MET A 299 -21.79 2.58 5.72
CA MET A 299 -20.34 2.51 5.66
C MET A 299 -19.73 3.82 6.15
N SER A 300 -18.63 3.76 6.88
CA SER A 300 -17.83 4.97 7.14
C SER A 300 -17.16 5.42 5.84
N ARG A 301 -16.74 6.69 5.75
CA ARG A 301 -16.05 7.21 4.55
C ARG A 301 -14.82 6.38 4.18
N GLY A 302 -13.99 6.01 5.15
CA GLY A 302 -12.81 5.18 4.93
C GLY A 302 -13.16 3.78 4.42
N GLU A 303 -14.20 3.17 4.98
CA GLU A 303 -14.69 1.86 4.55
C GLU A 303 -15.24 1.90 3.12
N ALA A 304 -16.04 2.93 2.79
CA ALA A 304 -16.58 3.14 1.45
C ALA A 304 -15.46 3.32 0.41
N VAL A 305 -14.41 4.08 0.73
CA VAL A 305 -13.25 4.21 -0.18
C VAL A 305 -12.60 2.85 -0.44
N MET A 306 -12.36 2.04 0.59
CA MET A 306 -11.71 0.74 0.42
C MET A 306 -12.58 -0.28 -0.33
N THR A 307 -13.89 -0.32 -0.05
CA THR A 307 -14.78 -1.31 -0.66
C THR A 307 -15.28 -0.88 -2.04
N VAL A 308 -15.72 0.37 -2.20
CA VAL A 308 -16.32 0.85 -3.45
C VAL A 308 -15.24 1.14 -4.49
N LEU A 309 -14.15 1.82 -4.09
CA LEU A 309 -13.06 2.19 -5.01
C LEU A 309 -11.95 1.15 -5.03
N GLY A 310 -11.50 0.69 -3.86
CA GLY A 310 -10.47 -0.35 -3.75
C GLY A 310 -10.95 -1.76 -4.12
N ARG A 311 -12.26 -1.92 -4.33
CA ARG A 311 -12.95 -3.20 -4.60
C ARG A 311 -12.55 -4.28 -3.59
N GLU A 312 -12.35 -3.86 -2.33
CA GLU A 312 -11.86 -4.72 -1.26
C GLU A 312 -12.89 -4.87 -0.14
N TYR A 313 -13.58 -6.01 -0.16
CA TYR A 313 -14.50 -6.35 0.91
C TYR A 313 -13.78 -6.84 2.19
N ASN A 314 -12.59 -7.46 2.05
CA ASN A 314 -11.86 -8.02 3.19
C ASN A 314 -11.24 -6.96 4.11
N ALA A 315 -10.83 -5.81 3.58
CA ALA A 315 -10.26 -4.71 4.36
C ALA A 315 -11.33 -4.00 5.21
N ALA A 316 -12.56 -3.91 4.71
CA ALA A 316 -13.70 -3.31 5.41
C ALA A 316 -14.15 -4.08 6.66
N ARG A 317 -13.71 -5.33 6.84
CA ARG A 317 -14.10 -6.19 7.97
C ARG A 317 -13.08 -6.25 9.11
N MET A 318 -11.91 -5.61 9.01
CA MET A 318 -10.94 -5.58 10.11
C MET A 318 -11.44 -4.83 11.36
N GLU A 319 -12.59 -4.16 11.28
CA GLU A 319 -13.27 -3.56 12.44
C GLU A 319 -14.11 -4.55 13.27
N VAL A 320 -14.51 -5.72 12.74
CA VAL A 320 -15.48 -6.59 13.44
C VAL A 320 -14.82 -7.71 14.25
N VAL A 321 -13.55 -8.06 14.00
CA VAL A 321 -12.91 -9.23 14.63
C VAL A 321 -12.11 -8.89 15.90
N VAL A 322 -11.91 -7.61 16.24
CA VAL A 322 -11.24 -7.20 17.50
C VAL A 322 -12.26 -6.82 18.59
N GLY A 323 -13.54 -7.10 18.35
CA GLY A 323 -14.65 -6.78 19.25
C GLY A 323 -15.25 -7.97 19.99
N VAL A 324 -14.57 -9.13 20.10
CA VAL A 324 -14.93 -10.20 21.07
C VAL A 324 -13.66 -10.98 21.43
N THR A 325 -12.93 -10.51 22.44
CA THR A 325 -12.27 -11.30 23.51
C THR A 325 -11.80 -10.34 24.58
#